data_AF-A0A1X7IYR5-F1
#
_entry.id   AF-A0A1X7IYR5-F1
#
_cell.length_a   1.000
_cell.length_b   1.000
_cell.length_c   1.000
_cell.angle_alpha   90.00
_cell.angle_beta   90.00
_cell.angle_gamma   90.00
#
_symmetry.space_group_name_H-M   'P 1'
#
loop_
_entity.id
_entity.type
_entity.pdbx_description
1 polymer ?
#
loop_
_entity_poly.entity_id
_entity_poly.type
_entity_poly.pdbx_seq_one_letter_code
_entity_poly.pdbx_strand_id
1 'polypeptide(L)'
;MPALWAAVLIGALLWPLLLPGELALRDMVVLDSPALSAGTLGTGDLPARNAPQDGLLALLGGVLPASWVARAFLVGGAVAGAYGAVLLARHQGAGRLPTLAALTLTLWNPYTVERLLQGHWSLVIAAWLLPLIAALGLTGRTGWQWLALWAASLTPTGALFALLTGVATARRRLPTLAFALACCLPWLIPGLLAGGGASAASVAAFAPRAEAWATTPGSLVGLGGIWNADAVPASRELGFALVGVVLFAVLATQARRVPAPLLVLAGVGLGGAVLAWLLPDALAWATAHVPGAGLLRDASKLTALALPAYVAAAASIRRWAGLVLALALLQVPDAPRALAPLAPQEVAVDPMLVERVAGRDVLLVDEPPLTRRADGTVIINPLLKALPTVESGALVVDGVLVDPPAPRWTEAVAAWEAGDLGRLADLGVGVVVDGEEATETGAGPQSRTLGLWLLAGWLAMPLIATAALRTARR
;
A
#
# COMPACT_ATOMS: atom_id res chain seq x y z
N MET A 1 -12.62 -21.36 18.01
CA MET A 1 -13.30 -20.05 18.12
C MET A 1 -12.54 -18.90 17.46
N PRO A 2 -11.25 -18.56 17.78
CA PRO A 2 -10.57 -17.46 17.08
C PRO A 2 -10.41 -17.67 15.57
N ALA A 3 -10.10 -18.89 15.12
CA ALA A 3 -9.99 -19.22 13.70
C ALA A 3 -11.33 -19.06 12.95
N LEU A 4 -12.44 -19.50 13.55
CA LEU A 4 -13.78 -19.33 12.98
C LEU A 4 -14.14 -17.84 12.89
N TRP A 5 -13.85 -17.06 13.94
CA TRP A 5 -14.11 -15.62 13.93
C TRP A 5 -13.26 -14.89 12.88
N ALA A 6 -11.99 -15.26 12.71
CA ALA A 6 -11.17 -14.77 11.61
C ALA A 6 -11.79 -15.09 10.25
N ALA A 7 -12.23 -16.33 10.03
CA ALA A 7 -12.86 -16.72 8.77
C ALA A 7 -14.12 -15.90 8.48
N VAL A 8 -14.94 -15.59 9.50
CA VAL A 8 -16.11 -14.72 9.37
C VAL A 8 -15.71 -13.30 8.98
N LEU A 9 -14.74 -12.68 9.67
CA LEU A 9 -14.31 -11.32 9.36
C LEU A 9 -13.65 -11.22 7.98
N ILE A 10 -12.77 -12.17 7.64
CA ILE A 10 -12.09 -12.22 6.34
C ILE A 10 -13.12 -12.43 5.23
N GLY A 11 -14.05 -13.37 5.40
CA GLY A 11 -15.15 -13.59 4.46
C GLY A 11 -16.00 -12.34 4.30
N ALA A 12 -16.36 -11.66 5.38
CA ALA A 12 -17.17 -10.44 5.34
C ALA A 12 -16.46 -9.25 4.68
N LEU A 13 -15.15 -9.10 4.84
CA LEU A 13 -14.39 -7.99 4.24
C LEU A 13 -14.00 -8.27 2.78
N LEU A 14 -13.66 -9.53 2.46
CA LEU A 14 -13.07 -9.90 1.17
C LEU A 14 -14.00 -10.71 0.26
N TRP A 15 -15.29 -10.83 0.61
CA TRP A 15 -16.28 -11.52 -0.25
C TRP A 15 -16.29 -11.04 -1.72
N PRO A 16 -16.11 -9.75 -2.06
CA PRO A 16 -16.19 -9.31 -3.46
C PRO A 16 -15.09 -9.94 -4.31
N LEU A 17 -13.94 -10.26 -3.71
CA LEU A 17 -12.78 -10.84 -4.39
C LEU A 17 -13.02 -12.28 -4.88
N LEU A 18 -14.12 -12.92 -4.45
CA LEU A 18 -14.51 -14.25 -4.90
C LEU A 18 -15.13 -14.24 -6.32
N LEU A 19 -15.52 -13.06 -6.82
CA LEU A 19 -16.15 -12.89 -8.12
C LEU A 19 -15.13 -12.92 -9.27
N PRO A 20 -15.51 -13.32 -10.49
CA PRO A 20 -14.63 -13.30 -11.66
C PRO A 20 -14.37 -11.87 -12.17
N GLY A 21 -13.33 -11.69 -12.99
CA GLY A 21 -12.88 -10.40 -13.54
C GLY A 21 -11.51 -9.99 -13.02
N GLU A 22 -11.08 -8.77 -13.27
CA GLU A 22 -9.80 -8.19 -12.85
C GLU A 22 -10.00 -7.10 -11.79
N LEU A 23 -8.97 -6.79 -11.00
CA LEU A 23 -9.14 -5.78 -9.94
C LEU A 23 -8.96 -4.40 -10.56
N ALA A 24 -10.03 -3.63 -10.66
CA ALA A 24 -10.03 -2.21 -10.96
C ALA A 24 -10.79 -1.52 -9.82
N LEU A 25 -10.36 -0.35 -9.31
CA LEU A 25 -10.21 -0.11 -7.86
C LEU A 25 -9.53 1.23 -7.51
N ARG A 26 -9.83 2.37 -8.16
CA ARG A 26 -9.05 3.61 -7.99
C ARG A 26 -7.56 3.34 -8.27
N ASP A 27 -6.72 3.32 -7.23
CA ASP A 27 -5.29 3.01 -7.33
C ASP A 27 -4.99 1.52 -7.54
N MET A 28 -5.97 0.65 -7.29
CA MET A 28 -5.88 -0.78 -7.55
C MET A 28 -6.33 -1.08 -8.97
N VAL A 29 -5.37 -1.22 -9.87
CA VAL A 29 -5.55 -1.85 -11.18
C VAL A 29 -4.56 -3.01 -11.29
N VAL A 30 -5.09 -4.23 -11.22
CA VAL A 30 -4.35 -5.49 -11.35
C VAL A 30 -5.03 -6.34 -12.42
N LEU A 31 -4.47 -6.23 -13.63
CA LEU A 31 -4.83 -7.06 -14.78
C LEU A 31 -4.34 -8.50 -14.55
N ASP A 32 -4.85 -9.46 -15.32
CA ASP A 32 -4.39 -10.84 -15.29
C ASP A 32 -3.01 -10.98 -15.93
N SER A 33 -2.70 -10.18 -16.94
CA SER A 33 -1.42 -10.16 -17.64
C SER A 33 -0.84 -8.73 -17.73
N PRO A 34 -0.39 -8.14 -16.61
CA PRO A 34 0.22 -6.83 -16.62
C PRO A 34 1.59 -6.86 -17.30
N ALA A 35 1.96 -5.78 -17.99
CA ALA A 35 3.23 -5.68 -18.70
C ALA A 35 4.43 -5.67 -17.75
N LEU A 36 5.45 -6.46 -18.08
CA LEU A 36 6.75 -6.38 -17.43
C LEU A 36 7.59 -5.26 -18.07
N SER A 37 7.51 -4.06 -17.50
CA SER A 37 8.20 -2.85 -17.99
C SER A 37 9.23 -2.30 -16.99
N ALA A 38 10.06 -1.36 -17.44
CA ALA A 38 10.94 -0.60 -16.54
C ALA A 38 10.14 0.10 -15.41
N GLY A 39 8.98 0.67 -15.73
CA GLY A 39 8.06 1.28 -14.76
C GLY A 39 7.59 0.31 -13.67
N THR A 40 7.13 -0.89 -14.05
CA THR A 40 6.71 -1.91 -13.06
C THR A 40 7.84 -2.39 -12.14
N LEU A 41 9.08 -2.34 -12.63
CA LEU A 41 10.28 -2.68 -11.87
C LEU A 41 10.86 -1.49 -11.08
N GLY A 42 10.23 -0.32 -11.16
CA GLY A 42 10.63 0.89 -10.45
C GLY A 42 11.71 1.71 -11.13
N THR A 43 12.17 1.34 -12.32
CA THR A 43 13.24 2.05 -13.06
C THR A 43 12.70 2.82 -14.28
N GLY A 44 11.40 3.15 -14.28
CA GLY A 44 10.76 3.95 -15.33
C GLY A 44 10.73 5.45 -15.01
N ASP A 45 9.83 6.17 -15.67
CA ASP A 45 9.76 7.64 -15.62
C ASP A 45 9.23 8.20 -14.30
N LEU A 46 8.49 7.39 -13.54
CA LEU A 46 7.85 7.79 -12.28
C LEU A 46 8.58 7.21 -11.05
N PRO A 47 8.43 7.84 -9.86
CA PRO A 47 8.95 7.29 -8.62
C PRO A 47 8.49 5.84 -8.40
N ALA A 48 9.40 5.01 -7.89
CA ALA A 48 9.21 3.57 -7.65
C ALA A 48 8.23 3.24 -6.49
N ARG A 49 7.02 3.80 -6.53
CA ARG A 49 6.00 3.71 -5.46
C ARG A 49 5.40 2.31 -5.29
N ASN A 50 5.52 1.46 -6.31
CA ASN A 50 4.97 0.11 -6.33
C ASN A 50 6.04 -0.98 -6.49
N ALA A 51 7.33 -0.66 -6.45
CA ALA A 51 8.37 -1.68 -6.49
C ALA A 51 8.55 -2.32 -5.09
N PRO A 52 8.65 -3.66 -4.96
CA PRO A 52 8.64 -4.67 -6.03
C PRO A 52 7.26 -5.24 -6.41
N GLN A 53 6.15 -4.80 -5.79
CA GLN A 53 4.79 -5.31 -6.05
C GLN A 53 4.44 -5.44 -7.54
N ASP A 54 4.55 -4.37 -8.33
CA ASP A 54 4.06 -4.40 -9.71
C ASP A 54 4.93 -5.31 -10.59
N GLY A 55 6.25 -5.28 -10.40
CA GLY A 55 7.17 -6.19 -11.08
C GLY A 55 6.96 -7.66 -10.68
N LEU A 56 6.63 -7.93 -9.41
CA LEU A 56 6.27 -9.27 -8.94
C LEU A 56 4.97 -9.75 -9.61
N LEU A 57 3.96 -8.90 -9.70
CA LEU A 57 2.70 -9.22 -10.37
C LEU A 57 2.89 -9.43 -11.88
N ALA A 58 3.70 -8.60 -12.55
CA ALA A 58 4.04 -8.79 -13.96
C ALA A 58 4.80 -10.09 -14.21
N LEU A 59 5.73 -10.46 -13.34
CA LEU A 59 6.46 -11.73 -13.44
C LEU A 59 5.53 -12.94 -13.25
N LEU A 60 4.67 -12.91 -12.22
CA LEU A 60 3.73 -14.00 -11.94
C LEU A 60 2.60 -14.06 -12.97
N GLY A 61 2.20 -12.91 -13.52
CA GLY A 61 1.23 -12.72 -14.60
C GLY A 61 1.56 -13.46 -15.89
N GLY A 62 2.84 -13.81 -16.09
CA GLY A 62 3.27 -14.66 -17.21
C GLY A 62 2.92 -16.14 -17.05
N VAL A 63 2.49 -16.58 -15.87
CA VAL A 63 2.20 -17.99 -15.55
C VAL A 63 0.81 -18.18 -14.96
N LEU A 64 0.38 -17.25 -14.10
CA LEU A 64 -0.90 -17.26 -13.42
C LEU A 64 -1.56 -15.88 -13.54
N PRO A 65 -2.89 -15.80 -13.67
CA PRO A 65 -3.61 -14.52 -13.63
C PRO A 65 -3.20 -13.68 -12.41
N ALA A 66 -2.53 -12.54 -12.65
CA ALA A 66 -1.97 -11.72 -11.57
C ALA A 66 -3.06 -11.13 -10.65
N SER A 67 -4.27 -10.89 -11.16
CA SER A 67 -5.42 -10.50 -10.35
C SER A 67 -5.73 -11.54 -9.25
N TRP A 68 -5.68 -12.82 -9.59
CA TRP A 68 -5.89 -13.91 -8.62
C TRP A 68 -4.75 -14.04 -7.62
N VAL A 69 -3.51 -13.79 -8.07
CA VAL A 69 -2.34 -13.73 -7.17
C VAL A 69 -2.50 -12.63 -6.12
N ALA A 70 -2.92 -11.42 -6.53
CA ALA A 70 -3.15 -10.32 -5.60
C ALA A 70 -4.23 -10.65 -4.55
N ARG A 71 -5.31 -11.35 -4.94
CA ARG A 71 -6.34 -11.84 -4.01
C ARG A 71 -5.80 -12.87 -3.04
N ALA A 72 -4.97 -13.80 -3.51
CA ALA A 72 -4.32 -14.78 -2.66
C ALA A 72 -3.40 -14.10 -1.63
N PHE A 73 -2.70 -13.03 -2.02
CA PHE A 73 -1.91 -12.20 -1.10
C PHE A 73 -2.79 -11.47 -0.08
N LEU A 74 -3.93 -10.91 -0.49
CA LEU A 74 -4.88 -10.27 0.44
C LEU A 74 -5.41 -11.26 1.48
N VAL A 75 -5.91 -12.43 1.05
CA VAL A 75 -6.41 -13.46 1.95
C VAL A 75 -5.28 -13.98 2.85
N GLY A 76 -4.11 -14.26 2.29
CA GLY A 76 -2.93 -14.71 3.05
C GLY A 76 -2.46 -13.69 4.09
N GLY A 77 -2.44 -12.40 3.72
CA GLY A 77 -2.13 -11.28 4.61
C GLY A 77 -3.13 -11.16 5.75
N ALA A 78 -4.43 -11.28 5.46
CA ALA A 78 -5.48 -11.23 6.48
C ALA A 78 -5.38 -12.42 7.46
N VAL A 79 -5.15 -13.64 6.96
CA VAL A 79 -4.93 -14.83 7.80
C VAL A 79 -3.69 -14.67 8.67
N ALA A 80 -2.57 -14.19 8.09
CA ALA A 80 -1.34 -13.94 8.82
C ALA A 80 -1.51 -12.83 9.88
N GLY A 81 -2.26 -11.77 9.58
CA GLY A 81 -2.59 -10.72 10.53
C GLY A 81 -3.48 -11.21 11.69
N ALA A 82 -4.50 -12.01 11.39
CA ALA A 82 -5.33 -12.66 12.42
C ALA A 82 -4.47 -13.56 13.33
N TYR A 83 -3.55 -14.33 12.75
CA TYR A 83 -2.61 -15.14 13.50
C TYR A 83 -1.67 -14.28 14.36
N GLY A 84 -1.17 -13.16 13.82
CA GLY A 84 -0.38 -12.17 14.55
C GLY A 84 -1.11 -11.59 15.75
N ALA A 85 -2.39 -11.25 15.59
CA ALA A 85 -3.24 -10.77 16.67
C ALA A 85 -3.38 -11.82 17.78
N VAL A 86 -3.58 -13.10 17.42
CA VAL A 86 -3.65 -14.20 18.38
C VAL A 86 -2.30 -14.40 19.10
N LEU A 87 -1.18 -14.32 18.40
CA LEU A 87 0.14 -14.42 19.01
C LEU A 87 0.41 -13.28 20.00
N LEU A 88 0.07 -12.05 19.61
CA LEU A 88 0.24 -10.88 20.46
C LEU A 88 -0.70 -10.94 21.67
N ALA A 89 -1.94 -11.38 21.48
CA ALA A 89 -2.89 -11.58 22.58
C ALA A 89 -2.39 -12.64 23.58
N ARG A 90 -1.82 -13.75 23.09
CA ARG A 90 -1.17 -14.75 23.94
C ARG A 90 0.01 -14.18 24.71
N HIS A 91 0.83 -13.34 24.06
CA HIS A 91 1.94 -12.66 24.73
C HIS A 91 1.47 -11.75 25.87
N GLN A 92 0.30 -11.11 25.72
CA GLN A 92 -0.34 -10.30 26.77
C GLN A 92 -1.09 -11.14 27.84
N GLY A 93 -1.09 -12.47 27.74
CA GLY A 93 -1.83 -13.35 28.66
C GLY A 93 -3.35 -13.24 28.51
N ALA A 94 -3.84 -12.90 27.30
CA ALA A 94 -5.25 -12.68 27.04
C ALA A 94 -6.07 -13.98 27.08
N GLY A 95 -7.31 -13.85 27.60
CA GLY A 95 -8.34 -14.88 27.47
C GLY A 95 -9.00 -14.88 26.10
N ARG A 96 -10.07 -15.66 25.96
CA ARG A 96 -10.80 -15.84 24.69
C ARG A 96 -11.39 -14.54 24.14
N LEU A 97 -12.20 -13.82 24.92
CA LEU A 97 -12.87 -12.59 24.44
C LEU A 97 -11.90 -11.45 24.08
N PRO A 98 -10.88 -11.11 24.90
CA PRO A 98 -9.90 -10.09 24.49
C PRO A 98 -9.11 -10.49 23.24
N THR A 99 -8.89 -11.80 23.02
CA THR A 99 -8.28 -12.30 21.78
C THR A 99 -9.18 -12.04 20.56
N LEU A 100 -10.50 -12.24 20.68
CA LEU A 100 -11.44 -11.89 19.59
C LEU A 100 -11.46 -10.38 19.33
N ALA A 101 -11.43 -9.55 20.38
CA ALA A 101 -11.39 -8.10 20.25
C ALA A 101 -10.11 -7.62 19.54
N ALA A 102 -8.96 -8.15 19.95
CA ALA A 102 -7.66 -7.88 19.32
C ALA A 102 -7.63 -8.31 17.84
N LEU A 103 -8.16 -9.49 17.54
CA LEU A 103 -8.28 -10.02 16.18
C LEU A 103 -9.20 -9.15 15.31
N THR A 104 -10.34 -8.75 15.86
CA THR A 104 -11.30 -7.86 15.18
C THR A 104 -10.65 -6.53 14.87
N LEU A 105 -9.96 -5.91 15.83
CA LEU A 105 -9.30 -4.64 15.63
C LEU A 105 -8.18 -4.71 14.57
N THR A 106 -7.47 -5.83 14.47
CA THR A 106 -6.47 -6.03 13.41
C THR A 106 -7.09 -6.01 12.01
N LEU A 107 -8.23 -6.68 11.80
CA LEU A 107 -8.82 -6.85 10.47
C LEU A 107 -9.87 -5.80 10.13
N TRP A 108 -10.66 -5.40 11.11
CA TRP A 108 -11.86 -4.58 11.00
C TRP A 108 -11.65 -3.26 11.71
N ASN A 109 -11.17 -2.28 10.97
CA ASN A 109 -10.93 -0.92 11.42
C ASN A 109 -11.02 0.04 10.22
N PRO A 110 -11.18 1.35 10.45
CA PRO A 110 -11.31 2.35 9.37
C PRO A 110 -10.13 2.35 8.40
N TYR A 111 -8.90 2.27 8.93
CA TYR A 111 -7.69 2.19 8.11
C TYR A 111 -7.78 1.06 7.08
N THR A 112 -8.14 -0.15 7.50
CA THR A 112 -8.26 -1.28 6.57
C THR A 112 -9.32 -1.02 5.51
N VAL A 113 -10.51 -0.55 5.89
CA VAL A 113 -11.63 -0.38 4.96
C VAL A 113 -11.37 0.76 3.97
N GLU A 114 -10.97 1.93 4.47
CA GLU A 114 -10.66 3.11 3.66
C GLU A 114 -9.51 2.83 2.68
N ARG A 115 -8.49 2.08 3.12
CA ARG A 115 -7.34 1.75 2.26
C ARG A 115 -7.63 0.68 1.23
N LEU A 116 -8.51 -0.28 1.54
CA LEU A 116 -9.03 -1.18 0.52
C LEU A 116 -9.85 -0.41 -0.52
N LEU A 117 -10.74 0.48 -0.09
CA LEU A 117 -11.56 1.32 -0.98
C LEU A 117 -10.71 2.26 -1.85
N GLN A 118 -9.59 2.78 -1.32
CA GLN A 118 -8.64 3.57 -2.10
C GLN A 118 -7.87 2.74 -3.13
N GLY A 119 -7.77 1.42 -2.95
CA GLY A 119 -6.95 0.54 -3.78
C GLY A 119 -5.53 0.31 -3.24
N HIS A 120 -5.24 0.72 -2.00
CA HIS A 120 -3.95 0.51 -1.33
C HIS A 120 -3.83 -0.89 -0.70
N TRP A 121 -4.14 -1.93 -1.46
CA TRP A 121 -4.31 -3.30 -0.97
C TRP A 121 -3.05 -3.92 -0.32
N SER A 122 -1.86 -3.67 -0.88
CA SER A 122 -0.60 -4.16 -0.31
C SER A 122 -0.18 -3.42 0.96
N LEU A 123 -0.57 -2.14 1.09
CA LEU A 123 -0.38 -1.38 2.32
C LEU A 123 -1.30 -1.91 3.43
N VAL A 124 -2.50 -2.39 3.08
CA VAL A 124 -3.39 -3.11 4.01
C VAL A 124 -2.75 -4.41 4.47
N ILE A 125 -2.15 -5.20 3.56
CA ILE A 125 -1.37 -6.39 3.93
C ILE A 125 -0.25 -6.03 4.90
N ALA A 126 0.53 -4.98 4.60
CA ALA A 126 1.60 -4.53 5.48
C ALA A 126 1.07 -4.18 6.88
N ALA A 127 -0.03 -3.43 6.97
CA ALA A 127 -0.70 -3.06 8.21
C ALA A 127 -1.19 -4.29 9.02
N TRP A 128 -1.82 -5.27 8.35
CA TRP A 128 -2.23 -6.53 8.97
C TRP A 128 -1.04 -7.34 9.49
N LEU A 129 0.12 -7.26 8.84
CA LEU A 129 1.32 -7.98 9.25
C LEU A 129 2.07 -7.30 10.42
N LEU A 130 1.84 -6.02 10.73
CA LEU A 130 2.57 -5.34 11.81
C LEU A 130 2.39 -6.01 13.19
N PRO A 131 1.16 -6.40 13.63
CA PRO A 131 1.00 -7.16 14.87
C PRO A 131 1.74 -8.51 14.86
N LEU A 132 1.82 -9.18 13.70
CA LEU A 132 2.57 -10.42 13.54
C LEU A 132 4.07 -10.18 13.68
N ILE A 133 4.62 -9.19 12.98
CA ILE A 133 6.03 -8.79 13.06
C ILE A 133 6.41 -8.45 14.51
N ALA A 134 5.56 -7.67 15.18
CA ALA A 134 5.75 -7.30 16.57
C ALA A 134 5.75 -8.52 17.50
N ALA A 135 4.74 -9.40 17.41
CA ALA A 135 4.65 -10.60 18.24
C ALA A 135 5.85 -11.54 18.06
N LEU A 136 6.29 -11.73 16.82
CA LEU A 136 7.45 -12.56 16.50
C LEU A 136 8.76 -11.95 17.01
N GLY A 137 8.93 -10.62 16.92
CA GLY A 137 10.07 -9.91 17.49
C GLY A 137 10.15 -10.02 19.01
N LEU A 138 9.04 -9.70 19.70
CA LEU A 138 8.94 -9.72 21.16
C LEU A 138 9.20 -11.13 21.74
N THR A 139 8.77 -12.17 21.01
CA THR A 139 8.98 -13.58 21.37
C THR A 139 10.30 -14.17 20.85
N GLY A 140 11.14 -13.39 20.17
CA GLY A 140 12.47 -13.82 19.71
C GLY A 140 12.47 -14.79 18.53
N ARG A 141 11.39 -14.86 17.75
CA ARG A 141 11.24 -15.75 16.58
C ARG A 141 11.75 -15.10 15.30
N THR A 142 13.05 -14.77 15.27
CA THR A 142 13.68 -13.93 14.24
C THR A 142 13.41 -14.39 12.80
N GLY A 143 13.51 -15.68 12.48
CA GLY A 143 13.30 -16.16 11.10
C GLY A 143 11.89 -15.93 10.58
N TRP A 144 10.88 -16.17 11.42
CA TRP A 144 9.50 -15.89 11.07
C TRP A 144 9.23 -14.37 11.02
N GLN A 145 9.88 -13.60 11.89
CA GLN A 145 9.79 -12.14 11.87
C GLN A 145 10.30 -11.58 10.53
N TRP A 146 11.44 -12.09 10.05
CA TRP A 146 12.01 -11.69 8.77
C TRP A 146 11.12 -12.09 7.59
N LEU A 147 10.51 -13.26 7.63
CA LEU A 147 9.54 -13.66 6.60
C LEU A 147 8.32 -12.73 6.56
N ALA A 148 7.78 -12.35 7.72
CA ALA A 148 6.66 -11.40 7.79
C ALA A 148 7.07 -9.98 7.35
N LEU A 149 8.31 -9.57 7.65
CA LEU A 149 8.86 -8.29 7.19
C LEU A 149 8.99 -8.24 5.67
N TRP A 150 9.55 -9.29 5.09
CA TRP A 150 9.66 -9.44 3.64
C TRP A 150 8.28 -9.40 2.97
N ALA A 151 7.31 -10.15 3.49
CA ALA A 151 5.94 -10.11 2.97
C ALA A 151 5.27 -8.73 3.09
N ALA A 152 5.56 -7.97 4.14
CA ALA A 152 5.06 -6.60 4.31
C ALA A 152 5.80 -5.57 3.43
N SER A 153 6.92 -5.94 2.80
CA SER A 153 7.78 -5.04 2.01
C SER A 153 7.41 -4.96 0.51
N LEU A 154 6.19 -5.36 0.14
CA LEU A 154 5.70 -5.28 -1.24
C LEU A 154 5.67 -3.85 -1.80
N THR A 155 5.58 -2.84 -0.92
CA THR A 155 5.63 -1.42 -1.29
C THR A 155 6.57 -0.64 -0.38
N PRO A 156 7.05 0.56 -0.80
CA PRO A 156 7.98 1.37 0.00
C PRO A 156 7.49 1.68 1.41
N THR A 157 6.22 2.08 1.54
CA THR A 157 5.63 2.39 2.85
C THR A 157 5.51 1.14 3.71
N GLY A 158 5.06 0.02 3.13
CA GLY A 158 4.99 -1.26 3.83
C GLY A 158 6.37 -1.72 4.33
N ALA A 159 7.40 -1.60 3.49
CA ALA A 159 8.78 -1.93 3.84
C ALA A 159 9.31 -1.09 5.01
N LEU A 160 9.05 0.23 5.00
CA LEU A 160 9.43 1.12 6.10
C LEU A 160 8.69 0.78 7.40
N PHE A 161 7.38 0.52 7.36
CA PHE A 161 6.63 0.17 8.56
C PHE A 161 7.06 -1.18 9.14
N ALA A 162 7.35 -2.14 8.26
CA ALA A 162 7.87 -3.44 8.64
C ALA A 162 9.28 -3.33 9.23
N LEU A 163 10.15 -2.46 8.68
CA LEU A 163 11.47 -2.11 9.22
C LEU A 163 11.35 -1.52 10.62
N LEU A 164 10.56 -0.44 10.79
CA LEU A 164 10.38 0.23 12.07
C LEU A 164 9.85 -0.72 13.14
N THR A 165 8.80 -1.48 12.80
CA THR A 165 8.18 -2.46 13.71
C THR A 165 9.14 -3.60 14.03
N GLY A 166 9.83 -4.12 13.01
CA GLY A 166 10.80 -5.21 13.13
C GLY A 166 11.96 -4.83 14.04
N VAL A 167 12.62 -3.72 13.78
CA VAL A 167 13.79 -3.25 14.56
C VAL A 167 13.40 -2.89 15.99
N ALA A 168 12.26 -2.22 16.20
CA ALA A 168 11.81 -1.84 17.53
C ALA A 168 11.54 -3.05 18.44
N THR A 169 11.07 -4.16 17.85
CA THR A 169 10.66 -5.36 18.60
C THR A 169 11.68 -6.49 18.55
N ALA A 170 12.66 -6.45 17.65
CA ALA A 170 13.64 -7.51 17.46
C ALA A 170 14.60 -7.67 18.64
N ARG A 171 14.85 -8.93 19.00
CA ARG A 171 15.96 -9.31 19.89
C ARG A 171 17.34 -9.10 19.23
N ARG A 172 17.43 -9.29 17.90
CA ARG A 172 18.64 -9.08 17.09
C ARG A 172 18.48 -7.86 16.19
N ARG A 173 18.62 -6.66 16.77
CA ARG A 173 18.31 -5.39 16.09
C ARG A 173 19.15 -5.14 14.84
N LEU A 174 20.49 -5.26 14.93
CA LEU A 174 21.37 -4.98 13.79
C LEU A 174 21.15 -5.93 12.59
N PRO A 175 21.10 -7.27 12.76
CA PRO A 175 20.76 -8.15 11.65
C PRO A 175 19.36 -7.91 11.07
N THR A 176 18.38 -7.57 11.91
CA THR A 176 17.02 -7.24 11.45
C THR A 176 16.99 -5.94 10.66
N LEU A 177 17.75 -4.93 11.09
CA LEU A 177 17.92 -3.68 10.34
C LEU A 177 18.54 -3.95 8.97
N ALA A 178 19.64 -4.72 8.91
CA ALA A 178 20.29 -5.07 7.65
C ALA A 178 19.34 -5.82 6.69
N PHE A 179 18.61 -6.81 7.21
CA PHE A 179 17.61 -7.55 6.43
C PHE A 179 16.48 -6.64 5.91
N ALA A 180 15.99 -5.74 6.77
CA ALA A 180 14.91 -4.83 6.40
C ALA A 180 15.34 -3.79 5.36
N LEU A 181 16.57 -3.26 5.50
CA LEU A 181 17.17 -2.36 4.50
C LEU A 181 17.36 -3.06 3.16
N ALA A 182 17.78 -4.34 3.16
CA ALA A 182 17.88 -5.13 1.94
C ALA A 182 16.52 -5.31 1.25
N CYS A 183 15.43 -5.48 2.02
CA CYS A 183 14.08 -5.52 1.47
C CYS A 183 13.62 -4.18 0.87
N CYS A 184 14.27 -3.05 1.22
CA CYS A 184 13.94 -1.73 0.68
C CYS A 184 14.63 -1.44 -0.66
N LEU A 185 15.63 -2.22 -1.06
CA LEU A 185 16.45 -1.95 -2.25
C LEU A 185 15.65 -1.80 -3.57
N PRO A 186 14.57 -2.57 -3.82
CA PRO A 186 13.83 -2.47 -5.08
C PRO A 186 13.23 -1.10 -5.38
N TRP A 187 12.93 -0.31 -4.35
CA TRP A 187 12.41 1.05 -4.53
C TRP A 187 13.43 2.11 -4.09
N LEU A 188 14.32 1.79 -3.15
CA LEU A 188 15.30 2.73 -2.63
C LEU A 188 16.36 3.07 -3.68
N ILE A 189 16.90 2.06 -4.39
CA ILE A 189 17.91 2.30 -5.42
C ILE A 189 17.33 3.14 -6.56
N PRO A 190 16.19 2.77 -7.19
CA PRO A 190 15.63 3.61 -8.24
C PRO A 190 15.20 4.99 -7.74
N GLY A 191 14.66 5.09 -6.52
CA GLY A 191 14.29 6.39 -5.93
C GLY A 191 15.48 7.33 -5.71
N LEU A 192 16.65 6.80 -5.36
CA LEU A 192 17.88 7.59 -5.24
C LEU A 192 18.44 8.02 -6.60
N LEU A 193 18.23 7.21 -7.65
CA LEU A 193 18.67 7.50 -9.02
C LEU A 193 17.77 8.49 -9.74
N ALA A 194 16.45 8.40 -9.54
CA ALA A 194 15.45 9.17 -10.28
C ALA A 194 15.39 10.65 -9.87
N GLY A 195 15.83 11.00 -8.66
CA GLY A 195 15.95 12.39 -8.17
C GLY A 195 14.68 13.24 -8.37
N GLY A 196 13.81 13.38 -7.37
CA GLY A 196 12.62 14.21 -7.50
C GLY A 196 11.97 14.57 -6.16
N GLY A 197 11.43 15.79 -6.09
CA GLY A 197 10.59 16.28 -5.00
C GLY A 197 9.12 16.27 -5.38
N ALA A 198 8.22 16.20 -4.40
CA ALA A 198 6.79 16.43 -4.60
C ALA A 198 6.43 17.90 -4.30
N SER A 199 5.46 18.45 -5.02
CA SER A 199 5.06 19.85 -4.88
C SER A 199 4.34 20.13 -3.54
N ALA A 200 4.27 21.40 -3.14
CA ALA A 200 3.47 21.82 -1.99
C ALA A 200 1.97 21.53 -2.16
N ALA A 201 1.45 21.64 -3.39
CA ALA A 201 0.06 21.31 -3.71
C ALA A 201 -0.26 19.83 -3.46
N SER A 202 0.74 18.95 -3.64
CA SER A 202 0.68 17.53 -3.30
C SER A 202 0.39 17.31 -1.82
N VAL A 203 1.08 18.04 -0.94
CA VAL A 203 0.86 17.90 0.51
C VAL A 203 -0.55 18.31 0.93
N ALA A 204 -1.08 19.40 0.36
CA ALA A 204 -2.44 19.83 0.66
C ALA A 204 -3.50 18.83 0.17
N ALA A 205 -3.34 18.31 -1.06
CA ALA A 205 -4.28 17.36 -1.66
C ALA A 205 -4.36 16.02 -0.90
N PHE A 206 -3.24 15.59 -0.31
CA PHE A 206 -3.13 14.31 0.42
C PHE A 206 -3.22 14.46 1.94
N ALA A 207 -3.53 15.66 2.45
CA ALA A 207 -3.62 15.92 3.87
C ALA A 207 -4.71 15.07 4.55
N PRO A 208 -4.48 14.56 5.77
CA PRO A 208 -5.51 13.87 6.53
C PRO A 208 -6.73 14.75 6.76
N ARG A 209 -7.92 14.15 6.68
CA ARG A 209 -9.19 14.88 6.78
C ARG A 209 -9.94 14.55 8.06
N ALA A 210 -10.75 15.50 8.49
CA ALA A 210 -11.77 15.28 9.48
C ALA A 210 -12.93 14.50 8.85
N GLU A 211 -13.39 13.46 9.53
CA GLU A 211 -14.64 12.77 9.21
C GLU A 211 -15.81 13.48 9.88
N ALA A 212 -17.05 13.29 9.40
CA ALA A 212 -18.19 13.93 10.03
C ALA A 212 -18.22 13.65 11.55
N TRP A 213 -18.48 14.71 12.32
CA TRP A 213 -18.58 14.68 13.79
C TRP A 213 -17.26 14.40 14.53
N ALA A 214 -16.13 14.19 13.85
CA ALA A 214 -14.81 14.03 14.45
C ALA A 214 -13.84 15.10 13.93
N THR A 215 -12.90 15.54 14.76
CA THR A 215 -11.80 16.40 14.28
C THR A 215 -10.77 15.56 13.52
N THR A 216 -9.86 16.18 12.75
CA THR A 216 -8.78 15.43 12.08
C THR A 216 -7.96 14.57 13.06
N PRO A 217 -7.51 15.08 14.23
CA PRO A 217 -6.85 14.24 15.22
C PRO A 217 -7.76 13.12 15.75
N GLY A 218 -9.06 13.38 15.94
CA GLY A 218 -10.04 12.37 16.34
C GLY A 218 -10.16 11.24 15.31
N SER A 219 -10.23 11.60 14.03
CA SER A 219 -10.30 10.66 12.91
C SER A 219 -9.03 9.80 12.86
N LEU A 220 -7.86 10.42 13.01
CA LEU A 220 -6.55 9.74 13.03
C LEU A 220 -6.38 8.75 14.19
N VAL A 221 -6.79 9.10 15.41
CA VAL A 221 -6.76 8.13 16.54
C VAL A 221 -7.83 7.04 16.40
N GLY A 222 -8.91 7.32 15.66
CA GLY A 222 -9.86 6.31 15.20
C GLY A 222 -9.35 5.46 14.04
N LEU A 223 -8.10 5.67 13.58
CA LEU A 223 -7.48 5.04 12.41
C LEU A 223 -8.13 5.38 11.05
N GLY A 224 -9.00 6.38 11.00
CA GLY A 224 -9.58 6.90 9.75
C GLY A 224 -8.87 8.17 9.27
N GLY A 225 -9.59 8.99 8.51
CA GLY A 225 -9.11 10.30 8.05
C GLY A 225 -8.31 10.24 6.75
N ILE A 226 -8.61 9.27 5.88
CA ILE A 226 -8.11 9.26 4.51
C ILE A 226 -8.47 10.56 3.77
N TRP A 227 -7.57 11.00 2.88
CA TRP A 227 -7.72 12.25 2.13
C TRP A 227 -8.83 12.19 1.06
N ASN A 228 -9.10 11.00 0.52
CA ASN A 228 -10.11 10.76 -0.50
C ASN A 228 -11.49 10.50 0.13
N ALA A 229 -12.40 11.47 0.02
CA ALA A 229 -13.75 11.36 0.58
C ALA A 229 -14.53 10.16 -0.02
N ASP A 230 -14.31 9.82 -1.29
CA ASP A 230 -15.03 8.70 -1.91
C ASP A 230 -14.58 7.33 -1.37
N ALA A 231 -13.46 7.27 -0.65
CA ALA A 231 -12.97 6.07 0.03
C ALA A 231 -13.49 5.95 1.49
N VAL A 232 -14.23 6.93 1.99
CA VAL A 232 -14.80 6.92 3.34
C VAL A 232 -16.12 6.13 3.35
N PRO A 233 -16.29 5.13 4.22
CA PRO A 233 -17.56 4.41 4.36
C PRO A 233 -18.70 5.34 4.82
N ALA A 234 -19.90 5.16 4.27
CA ALA A 234 -21.05 6.01 4.56
C ALA A 234 -21.42 6.05 6.06
N SER A 235 -21.22 4.96 6.80
CA SER A 235 -21.45 4.97 8.25
C SER A 235 -20.59 6.02 8.98
N ARG A 236 -19.38 6.30 8.51
CA ARG A 236 -18.48 7.22 9.21
C ARG A 236 -18.98 8.66 9.11
N GLU A 237 -19.63 9.00 8.00
CA GLU A 237 -20.35 10.28 7.82
C GLU A 237 -21.60 10.41 8.73
N LEU A 238 -22.12 9.29 9.25
CA LEU A 238 -23.24 9.26 10.20
C LEU A 238 -22.80 9.35 11.67
N GLY A 239 -21.52 9.62 11.93
CA GLY A 239 -20.97 9.79 13.28
C GLY A 239 -20.35 8.54 13.90
N PHE A 240 -20.27 7.42 13.16
CA PHE A 240 -19.54 6.23 13.62
C PHE A 240 -18.03 6.47 13.78
N ALA A 241 -17.52 7.60 13.27
CA ALA A 241 -16.16 8.03 13.57
C ALA A 241 -15.88 8.26 15.07
N LEU A 242 -16.88 8.77 15.81
CA LEU A 242 -16.79 8.96 17.26
C LEU A 242 -16.61 7.64 18.02
N VAL A 243 -17.14 6.53 17.50
CA VAL A 243 -16.93 5.20 18.10
C VAL A 243 -15.44 4.83 18.11
N GLY A 244 -14.68 5.26 17.10
CA GLY A 244 -13.24 5.03 17.05
C GLY A 244 -12.47 5.87 18.03
N VAL A 245 -12.88 7.12 18.23
CA VAL A 245 -12.35 7.98 19.29
C VAL A 245 -12.60 7.39 20.67
N VAL A 246 -13.82 6.89 20.91
CA VAL A 246 -14.18 6.20 22.17
C VAL A 246 -13.37 4.92 22.34
N LEU A 247 -13.21 4.11 21.29
CA LEU A 247 -12.38 2.92 21.34
C LEU A 247 -10.94 3.28 21.71
N PHE A 248 -10.35 4.28 21.07
CA PHE A 248 -9.01 4.76 21.41
C PHE A 248 -8.89 5.16 22.88
N ALA A 249 -9.85 5.93 23.41
CA ALA A 249 -9.85 6.31 24.82
C ALA A 249 -9.87 5.09 25.77
N VAL A 250 -10.68 4.07 25.43
CA VAL A 250 -10.72 2.80 26.17
C VAL A 250 -9.39 2.05 26.10
N LEU A 251 -8.77 1.97 24.91
CA LEU A 251 -7.47 1.32 24.72
C LEU A 251 -6.34 2.05 25.47
N ALA A 252 -6.37 3.38 25.49
CA ALA A 252 -5.39 4.21 26.19
C ALA A 252 -5.34 3.93 27.70
N THR A 253 -6.44 3.45 28.31
CA THR A 253 -6.44 3.01 29.72
C THR A 253 -5.46 1.86 30.01
N GLN A 254 -5.10 1.10 28.97
CA GLN A 254 -4.15 -0.01 29.07
C GLN A 254 -2.76 0.34 28.56
N ALA A 255 -2.43 1.61 28.31
CA ALA A 255 -1.12 2.01 27.79
C ALA A 255 0.04 1.41 28.62
N ARG A 256 -0.06 1.39 29.95
CA ARG A 256 0.96 0.80 30.84
C ARG A 256 1.15 -0.72 30.70
N ARG A 257 0.21 -1.42 30.06
CA ARG A 257 0.28 -2.87 29.77
C ARG A 257 0.83 -3.15 28.39
N VAL A 258 0.93 -2.15 27.52
CA VAL A 258 1.44 -2.29 26.16
C VAL A 258 2.98 -2.28 26.21
N PRO A 259 3.66 -3.19 25.49
CA PRO A 259 5.11 -3.15 25.37
C PRO A 259 5.61 -1.78 24.87
N ALA A 260 6.59 -1.20 25.56
CA ALA A 260 7.09 0.15 25.27
C ALA A 260 7.48 0.39 23.80
N PRO A 261 8.14 -0.54 23.07
CA PRO A 261 8.42 -0.35 21.65
C PRO A 261 7.16 -0.10 20.80
N LEU A 262 6.03 -0.71 21.14
CA LEU A 262 4.78 -0.52 20.40
C LEU A 262 4.15 0.84 20.70
N LEU A 263 4.25 1.32 21.95
CA LEU A 263 3.81 2.68 22.29
C LEU A 263 4.63 3.75 21.57
N VAL A 264 5.94 3.54 21.44
CA VAL A 264 6.82 4.44 20.67
C VAL A 264 6.38 4.48 19.21
N LEU A 265 6.15 3.32 18.59
CA LEU A 265 5.66 3.27 17.20
C LEU A 265 4.29 3.93 17.05
N ALA A 266 3.37 3.73 18.00
CA ALA A 266 2.07 4.39 18.00
C ALA A 266 2.20 5.92 18.11
N GLY A 267 3.10 6.41 18.97
CA GLY A 267 3.40 7.82 19.12
C GLY A 267 4.03 8.42 17.85
N VAL A 268 4.97 7.71 17.22
CA VAL A 268 5.57 8.12 15.94
C VAL A 268 4.53 8.15 14.82
N GLY A 269 3.66 7.13 14.73
CA GLY A 269 2.62 7.05 13.71
C GLY A 269 1.54 8.12 13.84
N LEU A 270 0.88 8.17 15.00
CA LEU A 270 -0.20 9.13 15.27
C LEU A 270 0.35 10.56 15.35
N GLY A 271 1.45 10.75 16.06
CA GLY A 271 2.11 12.05 16.19
C GLY A 271 2.62 12.55 14.84
N GLY A 272 3.25 11.69 14.04
CA GLY A 272 3.68 12.03 12.68
C GLY A 272 2.52 12.45 11.77
N ALA A 273 1.39 11.74 11.83
CA ALA A 273 0.20 12.10 11.06
C ALA A 273 -0.39 13.45 11.51
N VAL A 274 -0.47 13.70 12.81
CA VAL A 274 -0.96 14.97 13.36
C VAL A 274 0.00 16.12 13.05
N LEU A 275 1.32 15.90 13.16
CA LEU A 275 2.33 16.92 12.85
C LEU A 275 2.31 17.30 11.36
N ALA A 276 2.16 16.32 10.46
CA ALA A 276 2.00 16.57 9.04
C ALA A 276 0.76 17.43 8.73
N TRP A 277 -0.35 17.17 9.44
CA TRP A 277 -1.56 17.98 9.32
C TRP A 277 -1.41 19.39 9.94
N LEU A 278 -0.74 19.52 11.08
CA LEU A 278 -0.52 20.81 11.77
C LEU A 278 0.51 21.71 11.08
N LEU A 279 1.49 21.12 10.38
CA LEU A 279 2.63 21.83 9.79
C LEU A 279 2.72 21.54 8.27
N PRO A 280 1.67 21.88 7.48
CA PRO A 280 1.62 21.57 6.05
C PRO A 280 2.77 22.22 5.28
N ASP A 281 3.19 23.44 5.64
CA ASP A 281 4.28 24.15 4.97
C ASP A 281 5.65 23.48 5.22
N ALA A 282 5.87 22.98 6.43
CA ALA A 282 7.09 22.24 6.75
C ALA A 282 7.15 20.91 5.99
N LEU A 283 6.02 20.23 5.86
CA LEU A 283 5.92 19.02 5.06
C LEU A 283 6.10 19.33 3.57
N ALA A 284 5.49 20.39 3.04
CA ALA A 284 5.67 20.85 1.67
C ALA A 284 7.14 21.18 1.35
N TRP A 285 7.83 21.86 2.27
CA TRP A 285 9.26 22.11 2.14
C TRP A 285 10.05 20.79 2.12
N ALA A 286 9.74 19.87 3.04
CA ALA A 286 10.42 18.58 3.11
C ALA A 286 10.18 17.75 1.84
N THR A 287 8.95 17.66 1.33
CA THR A 287 8.64 16.92 0.11
C THR A 287 9.33 17.49 -1.12
N ALA A 288 9.56 18.81 -1.16
CA ALA A 288 10.24 19.46 -2.27
C ALA A 288 11.77 19.28 -2.22
N HIS A 289 12.38 19.21 -1.03
CA HIS A 289 13.85 19.29 -0.89
C HIS A 289 14.51 18.03 -0.32
N VAL A 290 13.77 17.17 0.37
CA VAL A 290 14.32 15.98 1.04
C VAL A 290 13.93 14.74 0.23
N PRO A 291 14.90 14.03 -0.37
CA PRO A 291 14.64 12.79 -1.09
C PRO A 291 13.85 11.79 -0.24
N GLY A 292 12.78 11.25 -0.80
CA GLY A 292 11.91 10.27 -0.13
C GLY A 292 10.87 10.88 0.82
N ALA A 293 10.92 12.19 1.14
CA ALA A 293 9.90 12.82 1.98
C ALA A 293 8.51 12.84 1.33
N GLY A 294 8.42 12.70 0.01
CA GLY A 294 7.15 12.45 -0.71
C GLY A 294 6.37 11.24 -0.19
N LEU A 295 7.04 10.28 0.46
CA LEU A 295 6.37 9.18 1.16
C LEU A 295 5.50 9.67 2.33
N LEU A 296 5.73 10.86 2.87
CA LEU A 296 4.96 11.43 3.98
C LEU A 296 3.76 12.27 3.52
N ARG A 297 3.59 12.53 2.21
CA ARG A 297 2.51 13.39 1.68
C ARG A 297 1.11 12.91 2.10
N ASP A 298 0.89 11.59 2.02
CA ASP A 298 -0.27 10.93 2.62
C ASP A 298 0.11 10.49 4.04
N ALA A 299 0.00 11.42 4.99
CA ALA A 299 0.44 11.18 6.36
C ALA A 299 -0.55 10.30 7.16
N SER A 300 -1.81 10.20 6.72
CA SER A 300 -2.82 9.38 7.40
C SER A 300 -2.42 7.89 7.41
N LYS A 301 -1.56 7.44 6.47
CA LYS A 301 -1.06 6.07 6.48
C LYS A 301 -0.14 5.75 7.65
N LEU A 302 0.50 6.75 8.26
CA LEU A 302 1.38 6.58 9.41
C LEU A 302 0.66 5.98 10.63
N THR A 303 -0.66 6.16 10.71
CA THR A 303 -1.51 5.59 11.77
C THR A 303 -1.44 4.06 11.86
N ALA A 304 -1.05 3.36 10.77
CA ALA A 304 -0.81 1.92 10.79
C ALA A 304 0.20 1.49 11.86
N LEU A 305 1.21 2.32 12.15
CA LEU A 305 2.22 2.04 13.18
C LEU A 305 1.62 1.95 14.60
N ALA A 306 0.41 2.45 14.82
CA ALA A 306 -0.32 2.31 16.07
C ALA A 306 -1.03 0.96 16.22
N LEU A 307 -1.29 0.24 15.13
CA LEU A 307 -2.05 -1.01 15.15
C LEU A 307 -1.48 -2.05 16.13
N PRO A 308 -0.16 -2.34 16.18
CA PRO A 308 0.37 -3.30 17.15
C PRO A 308 0.09 -2.90 18.62
N ALA A 309 0.15 -1.61 18.94
CA ALA A 309 -0.15 -1.11 20.28
C ALA A 309 -1.63 -1.23 20.60
N TYR A 310 -2.51 -0.91 19.64
CA TYR A 310 -3.96 -1.01 19.77
C TYR A 310 -4.38 -2.46 20.01
N VAL A 311 -3.81 -3.40 19.25
CA VAL A 311 -4.04 -4.84 19.40
C VAL A 311 -3.55 -5.35 20.76
N ALA A 312 -2.36 -4.93 21.21
CA ALA A 312 -1.83 -5.29 22.53
C ALA A 312 -2.68 -4.70 23.68
N ALA A 313 -3.17 -3.47 23.53
CA ALA A 313 -4.06 -2.82 24.50
C ALA A 313 -5.41 -3.55 24.56
N ALA A 314 -6.03 -3.85 23.41
CA ALA A 314 -7.28 -4.61 23.33
C ALA A 314 -7.16 -5.97 24.00
N ALA A 315 -6.06 -6.68 23.76
CA ALA A 315 -5.77 -7.97 24.40
C ALA A 315 -5.61 -7.88 25.93
N SER A 316 -5.25 -6.71 26.45
CA SER A 316 -5.05 -6.47 27.89
C SER A 316 -6.35 -6.16 28.65
N ILE A 317 -7.43 -5.78 27.93
CA ILE A 317 -8.72 -5.44 28.53
C ILE A 317 -9.55 -6.71 28.77
N ARG A 318 -9.59 -7.19 30.01
CA ARG A 318 -10.33 -8.42 30.37
C ARG A 318 -11.81 -8.17 30.66
N ARG A 319 -12.11 -7.28 31.61
CA ARG A 319 -13.48 -7.04 32.11
C ARG A 319 -14.41 -6.48 31.04
N TRP A 320 -13.89 -5.63 30.17
CA TRP A 320 -14.65 -4.92 29.13
C TRP A 320 -14.35 -5.44 27.72
N ALA A 321 -13.85 -6.67 27.58
CA ALA A 321 -13.47 -7.23 26.29
C ALA A 321 -14.63 -7.26 25.28
N GLY A 322 -15.85 -7.53 25.74
CA GLY A 322 -17.06 -7.47 24.91
C GLY A 322 -17.37 -6.07 24.39
N LEU A 323 -17.15 -5.04 25.21
CA LEU A 323 -17.28 -3.64 24.78
C LEU A 323 -16.22 -3.30 23.72
N VAL A 324 -14.96 -3.68 23.92
CA VAL A 324 -13.89 -3.45 22.93
C VAL A 324 -14.21 -4.13 21.61
N LEU A 325 -14.71 -5.36 21.64
CA LEU A 325 -15.16 -6.09 20.45
C LEU A 325 -16.31 -5.37 19.74
N ALA A 326 -17.32 -4.92 20.49
CA ALA A 326 -18.46 -4.18 19.94
C ALA A 326 -18.04 -2.85 19.32
N LEU A 327 -17.20 -2.07 20.02
CA LEU A 327 -16.66 -0.81 19.51
C LEU A 327 -15.80 -1.04 18.25
N ALA A 328 -14.99 -2.10 18.21
CA ALA A 328 -14.19 -2.44 17.03
C ALA A 328 -15.06 -2.64 15.79
N LEU A 329 -16.15 -3.41 15.91
CA LEU A 329 -17.12 -3.63 14.82
C LEU A 329 -17.89 -2.36 14.46
N LEU A 330 -18.39 -1.63 15.47
CA LEU A 330 -19.23 -0.46 15.30
C LEU A 330 -18.49 0.76 14.75
N GLN A 331 -17.17 0.78 14.67
CA GLN A 331 -16.47 1.87 13.97
C GLN A 331 -16.80 1.92 12.48
N VAL A 332 -17.06 0.76 11.86
CA VAL A 332 -17.39 0.66 10.43
C VAL A 332 -18.41 -0.48 10.23
N PRO A 333 -19.65 -0.34 10.73
CA PRO A 333 -20.62 -1.43 10.75
C PRO A 333 -21.05 -1.86 9.34
N ASP A 334 -20.92 -0.98 8.36
CA ASP A 334 -21.23 -1.19 6.96
C ASP A 334 -20.06 -1.74 6.14
N ALA A 335 -18.90 -2.05 6.74
CA ALA A 335 -17.69 -2.45 6.01
C ALA A 335 -17.91 -3.52 4.92
N PRO A 336 -18.68 -4.61 5.13
CA PRO A 336 -18.90 -5.64 4.10
C PRO A 336 -19.63 -5.09 2.88
N ARG A 337 -20.57 -4.17 3.09
CA ARG A 337 -21.33 -3.52 2.01
C ARG A 337 -20.50 -2.42 1.37
N ALA A 338 -19.80 -1.62 2.17
CA ALA A 338 -18.94 -0.54 1.70
C ALA A 338 -17.84 -1.06 0.76
N LEU A 339 -17.35 -2.28 1.00
CA LEU A 339 -16.32 -2.92 0.18
C LEU A 339 -16.84 -3.55 -1.12
N ALA A 340 -18.14 -3.53 -1.40
CA ALA A 340 -18.71 -4.07 -2.65
C ALA A 340 -18.02 -3.57 -3.95
N PRO A 341 -17.55 -2.30 -4.07
CA PRO A 341 -16.84 -1.82 -5.25
C PRO A 341 -15.48 -2.49 -5.52
N LEU A 342 -14.97 -3.30 -4.58
CA LEU A 342 -13.81 -4.18 -4.81
C LEU A 342 -14.14 -5.35 -5.73
N ALA A 343 -15.42 -5.58 -6.06
CA ALA A 343 -15.82 -6.59 -7.01
C ALA A 343 -15.01 -6.43 -8.29
N PRO A 344 -14.29 -7.47 -8.74
CA PRO A 344 -13.54 -7.45 -9.98
C PRO A 344 -14.41 -7.09 -11.18
N GLN A 345 -13.78 -6.54 -12.21
CA GLN A 345 -14.41 -5.95 -13.39
C GLN A 345 -13.83 -6.59 -14.64
N GLU A 346 -14.61 -6.65 -15.71
CA GLU A 346 -14.05 -6.89 -17.04
C GLU A 346 -13.35 -5.62 -17.50
N VAL A 347 -12.05 -5.70 -17.78
CA VAL A 347 -11.25 -4.57 -18.21
C VAL A 347 -10.85 -4.80 -19.66
N ALA A 348 -11.28 -3.90 -20.54
CA ALA A 348 -10.96 -3.99 -21.95
C ALA A 348 -9.55 -3.45 -22.22
N VAL A 349 -8.68 -4.34 -22.70
CA VAL A 349 -7.36 -4.02 -23.24
C VAL A 349 -7.26 -4.74 -24.57
N ASP A 350 -6.96 -4.01 -25.65
CA ASP A 350 -6.82 -4.62 -26.98
C ASP A 350 -5.57 -5.52 -27.03
N PRO A 351 -5.73 -6.86 -27.19
CA PRO A 351 -4.61 -7.77 -27.28
C PRO A 351 -3.74 -7.52 -28.52
N MET A 352 -4.33 -7.02 -29.62
CA MET A 352 -3.58 -6.72 -30.83
C MET A 352 -2.63 -5.55 -30.61
N LEU A 353 -3.05 -4.53 -29.86
CA LEU A 353 -2.18 -3.44 -29.44
C LEU A 353 -1.02 -3.95 -28.59
N VAL A 354 -1.28 -4.82 -27.60
CA VAL A 354 -0.22 -5.40 -26.75
C VAL A 354 0.80 -6.18 -27.57
N GLU A 355 0.34 -7.01 -28.51
CA GLU A 355 1.20 -7.77 -29.42
C GLU A 355 2.02 -6.84 -30.31
N ARG A 356 1.38 -5.82 -30.91
CA ARG A 356 2.04 -4.83 -31.76
C ARG A 356 3.11 -4.04 -31.01
N VAL A 357 2.86 -3.66 -29.76
CA VAL A 357 3.83 -2.94 -28.93
C VAL A 357 5.07 -3.79 -28.65
N ALA A 358 4.91 -5.11 -28.48
CA ALA A 358 6.01 -6.07 -28.34
C ALA A 358 7.04 -5.69 -27.24
N GLY A 359 6.56 -5.10 -26.15
CA GLY A 359 7.39 -4.68 -25.01
C GLY A 359 8.20 -3.40 -25.22
N ARG A 360 7.97 -2.66 -26.31
CA ARG A 360 8.51 -1.32 -26.54
C ARG A 360 7.76 -0.28 -25.69
N ASP A 361 8.42 0.82 -25.35
CA ASP A 361 7.76 1.91 -24.63
C ASP A 361 6.78 2.65 -25.55
N VAL A 362 5.61 2.97 -25.02
CA VAL A 362 4.48 3.53 -25.75
C VAL A 362 4.17 4.94 -25.25
N LEU A 363 4.11 5.89 -26.18
CA LEU A 363 3.47 7.18 -25.91
C LEU A 363 1.99 7.07 -26.26
N LEU A 364 1.11 7.23 -25.27
CA LEU A 364 -0.33 7.32 -25.48
C LEU A 364 -0.70 8.80 -25.61
N VAL A 365 -1.15 9.23 -26.80
CA VAL A 365 -1.52 10.61 -27.10
C VAL A 365 -2.96 10.85 -26.62
N ASP A 366 -3.19 11.99 -25.96
CA ASP A 366 -4.48 12.41 -25.40
C ASP A 366 -5.17 11.42 -24.46
N GLU A 367 -4.42 10.42 -23.97
CA GLU A 367 -4.94 9.37 -23.10
C GLU A 367 -4.73 9.74 -21.62
N PRO A 368 -5.80 9.94 -20.83
CA PRO A 368 -5.67 10.40 -19.46
C PRO A 368 -5.13 9.29 -18.55
N PRO A 369 -4.34 9.63 -17.50
CA PRO A 369 -3.82 8.65 -16.56
C PRO A 369 -4.89 8.00 -15.68
N LEU A 370 -6.04 8.68 -15.56
CA LEU A 370 -7.23 8.21 -14.85
C LEU A 370 -8.40 8.14 -15.84
N THR A 371 -9.17 7.06 -15.76
CA THR A 371 -10.41 6.86 -16.52
C THR A 371 -11.54 6.46 -15.58
N ARG A 372 -12.74 6.22 -16.11
CA ARG A 372 -13.91 5.79 -15.34
C ARG A 372 -14.43 4.46 -15.86
N ARG A 373 -14.88 3.61 -14.93
CA ARG A 373 -15.67 2.42 -15.25
C ARG A 373 -17.06 2.81 -15.77
N ALA A 374 -17.79 1.82 -16.26
CA ALA A 374 -19.19 1.94 -16.65
C ALA A 374 -20.09 2.46 -15.50
N ASP A 375 -19.76 2.17 -14.24
CA ASP A 375 -20.49 2.66 -13.07
C ASP A 375 -20.08 4.07 -12.60
N GLY A 376 -19.17 4.73 -13.33
CA GLY A 376 -18.65 6.06 -13.00
C GLY A 376 -17.47 6.08 -12.04
N THR A 377 -17.08 4.94 -11.47
CA THR A 377 -15.94 4.84 -10.53
C THR A 377 -14.63 5.17 -11.23
N VAL A 378 -13.86 6.10 -10.65
CA VAL A 378 -12.52 6.45 -11.15
C VAL A 378 -11.54 5.30 -10.92
N ILE A 379 -10.73 4.99 -11.92
CA ILE A 379 -9.66 4.00 -11.90
C ILE A 379 -8.42 4.54 -12.60
N ILE A 380 -7.24 4.01 -12.28
CA ILE A 380 -6.06 4.16 -13.14
C ILE A 380 -6.40 3.60 -14.53
N ASN A 381 -5.93 4.27 -15.58
CA ASN A 381 -6.11 3.79 -16.94
C ASN A 381 -5.45 2.40 -17.12
N PRO A 382 -6.21 1.35 -17.49
CA PRO A 382 -5.69 0.00 -17.68
C PRO A 382 -4.51 -0.12 -18.64
N LEU A 383 -4.44 0.75 -19.66
CA LEU A 383 -3.33 0.76 -20.62
C LEU A 383 -1.98 0.99 -19.94
N LEU A 384 -1.95 1.77 -18.85
CA LEU A 384 -0.74 2.02 -18.05
C LEU A 384 -0.25 0.76 -17.30
N LYS A 385 -1.10 -0.26 -17.16
CA LYS A 385 -0.74 -1.56 -16.59
C LYS A 385 -0.53 -2.63 -17.66
N ALA A 386 -1.18 -2.49 -18.80
CA ALA A 386 -1.08 -3.42 -19.92
C ALA A 386 0.14 -3.19 -20.83
N LEU A 387 0.67 -1.97 -20.87
CA LEU A 387 1.74 -1.58 -21.78
C LEU A 387 2.93 -0.95 -21.02
N PRO A 388 4.17 -1.10 -21.51
CA PRO A 388 5.27 -0.24 -21.11
C PRO A 388 4.97 1.18 -21.61
N THR A 389 4.59 2.10 -20.73
CA THR A 389 4.16 3.44 -21.14
C THR A 389 5.20 4.48 -20.76
N VAL A 390 5.37 5.48 -21.62
CA VAL A 390 6.00 6.74 -21.23
C VAL A 390 4.95 7.52 -20.46
N GLU A 391 5.07 7.54 -19.14
CA GLU A 391 4.02 8.03 -18.27
C GLU A 391 4.16 9.53 -18.03
N SER A 392 3.05 10.26 -18.17
CA SER A 392 2.99 11.66 -17.74
C SER A 392 3.23 11.76 -16.23
N GLY A 393 2.55 10.93 -15.43
CA GLY A 393 2.58 11.07 -13.97
C GLY A 393 1.93 12.35 -13.45
N ALA A 394 1.44 13.23 -14.33
CA ALA A 394 0.74 14.43 -13.94
C ALA A 394 -0.53 14.07 -13.18
N LEU A 395 -0.76 14.76 -12.07
CA LEU A 395 -1.94 14.58 -11.24
C LEU A 395 -2.64 15.92 -11.06
N VAL A 396 -3.94 15.93 -11.37
CA VAL A 396 -4.81 17.08 -11.11
C VAL A 396 -5.83 16.67 -10.05
N VAL A 397 -5.89 17.42 -8.96
CA VAL A 397 -6.87 17.23 -7.87
C VAL A 397 -7.69 18.50 -7.77
N ASP A 398 -9.02 18.37 -7.90
CA ASP A 398 -9.96 19.50 -7.85
C ASP A 398 -9.58 20.68 -8.78
N GLY A 399 -9.04 20.36 -9.96
CA GLY A 399 -8.61 21.35 -10.97
C GLY A 399 -7.22 21.96 -10.74
N VAL A 400 -6.50 21.56 -9.68
CA VAL A 400 -5.14 22.03 -9.37
C VAL A 400 -4.12 20.98 -9.78
N LEU A 401 -3.11 21.37 -10.57
CA LEU A 401 -1.97 20.51 -10.90
C LEU A 401 -1.13 20.27 -9.64
N VAL A 402 -1.15 19.04 -9.16
CA VAL A 402 -0.50 18.57 -7.94
C VAL A 402 0.88 18.01 -8.24
N ASP A 403 0.98 17.11 -9.21
CA ASP A 403 2.25 16.54 -9.64
C ASP A 403 2.48 16.97 -11.10
N PRO A 404 3.63 17.57 -11.46
CA PRO A 404 3.92 17.97 -12.83
C PRO A 404 4.19 16.76 -13.73
N PRO A 405 4.00 16.88 -15.06
CA PRO A 405 4.33 15.82 -15.99
C PRO A 405 5.83 15.50 -15.97
N ALA A 406 6.18 14.24 -16.21
CA ALA A 406 7.55 13.78 -16.32
C ALA A 406 8.26 14.45 -17.50
N PRO A 407 9.57 14.77 -17.38
CA PRO A 407 10.31 15.42 -18.46
C PRO A 407 10.29 14.62 -19.76
N ARG A 408 10.53 13.30 -19.70
CA ARG A 408 10.53 12.42 -20.87
C ARG A 408 9.19 12.42 -21.59
N TRP A 409 8.08 12.41 -20.85
CA TRP A 409 6.74 12.49 -21.45
C TRP A 409 6.52 13.84 -22.14
N THR A 410 6.92 14.94 -21.49
CA THR A 410 6.78 16.30 -22.06
C THR A 410 7.59 16.45 -23.35
N GLU A 411 8.82 15.94 -23.38
CA GLU A 411 9.66 15.93 -24.57
C GLU A 411 9.11 15.02 -25.67
N ALA A 412 8.52 13.88 -25.31
CA ALA A 412 7.92 12.96 -26.27
C ALA A 412 6.67 13.55 -26.92
N VAL A 413 5.79 14.20 -26.15
CA VAL A 413 4.62 14.91 -26.71
C VAL A 413 5.06 16.02 -27.65
N ALA A 414 6.04 16.85 -27.27
CA ALA A 414 6.55 17.91 -28.13
C ALA A 414 7.17 17.37 -29.43
N ALA A 415 7.88 16.23 -29.37
CA ALA A 415 8.43 15.58 -30.55
C ALA A 415 7.33 15.01 -31.47
N TRP A 416 6.26 14.46 -30.90
CA TRP A 416 5.10 14.00 -31.68
C TRP A 416 4.41 15.15 -32.40
N GLU A 417 4.12 16.24 -31.70
CA GLU A 417 3.51 17.45 -32.27
C GLU A 417 4.35 18.06 -33.41
N ALA A 418 5.68 17.95 -33.33
CA ALA A 418 6.60 18.39 -34.36
C ALA A 418 6.80 17.39 -35.52
N GLY A 419 6.21 16.19 -35.44
CA GLY A 419 6.41 15.11 -36.42
C GLY A 419 7.81 14.50 -36.41
N ASP A 420 8.57 14.65 -35.33
CA ASP A 420 9.97 14.20 -35.21
C ASP A 420 10.08 12.77 -34.66
N LEU A 421 9.90 11.79 -35.55
CA LEU A 421 10.04 10.36 -35.23
C LEU A 421 11.45 9.99 -34.76
N GLY A 422 12.48 10.72 -35.22
CA GLY A 422 13.87 10.50 -34.82
C GLY A 422 14.07 10.87 -33.35
N ARG A 423 13.56 12.03 -32.93
CA ARG A 423 13.60 12.45 -31.53
C ARG A 423 12.81 11.50 -30.62
N LEU A 424 11.65 11.01 -31.06
CA LEU A 424 10.90 9.99 -30.32
C LEU A 424 11.71 8.71 -30.13
N ALA A 425 12.42 8.27 -31.17
CA ALA A 425 13.30 7.09 -31.08
C ALA A 425 14.47 7.31 -30.11
N ASP A 426 15.08 8.50 -30.12
CA ASP A 426 16.15 8.89 -29.18
C ASP A 426 15.66 8.94 -27.72
N LEU A 427 14.40 9.34 -27.50
CA LEU A 427 13.72 9.27 -26.20
C LEU A 427 13.31 7.83 -25.82
N GLY A 428 13.58 6.86 -26.70
CA GLY A 428 13.26 5.46 -26.50
C GLY A 428 11.78 5.14 -26.57
N VAL A 429 10.95 6.01 -27.14
CA VAL A 429 9.54 5.75 -27.45
C VAL A 429 9.53 4.89 -28.70
N GLY A 430 9.08 3.64 -28.63
CA GLY A 430 9.09 2.72 -29.78
C GLY A 430 7.79 2.73 -30.58
N VAL A 431 6.67 3.07 -29.93
CA VAL A 431 5.34 3.15 -30.54
C VAL A 431 4.63 4.39 -30.00
N VAL A 432 3.96 5.13 -30.88
CA VAL A 432 3.00 6.18 -30.52
C VAL A 432 1.60 5.68 -30.85
N VAL A 433 0.68 5.79 -29.91
CA VAL A 433 -0.74 5.48 -30.13
C VAL A 433 -1.52 6.78 -30.05
N ASP A 434 -2.17 7.13 -31.15
CA ASP A 434 -2.98 8.34 -31.31
C ASP A 434 -4.35 7.94 -31.88
N GLY A 435 -5.35 7.88 -30.99
CA GLY A 435 -6.65 7.27 -31.30
C GLY A 435 -6.50 5.79 -31.69
N GLU A 436 -6.95 5.44 -32.90
CA GLU A 436 -6.86 4.08 -33.45
C GLU A 436 -5.55 3.83 -34.22
N GLU A 437 -4.75 4.89 -34.46
CA GLU A 437 -3.50 4.77 -35.20
C GLU A 437 -2.35 4.46 -34.26
N ALA A 438 -1.52 3.49 -34.66
CA ALA A 438 -0.26 3.21 -33.99
C ALA A 438 0.90 3.40 -34.96
N THR A 439 1.82 4.30 -34.61
CA THR A 439 2.99 4.71 -35.40
C THR A 439 4.27 4.20 -34.76
N GLU A 440 5.15 3.56 -35.54
CA GLU A 440 6.43 3.04 -35.05
C GLU A 440 7.57 4.02 -35.34
N THR A 441 8.47 4.19 -34.38
CA THR A 441 9.59 5.16 -34.45
C THR A 441 10.94 4.50 -34.74
N GLY A 442 11.04 3.17 -34.53
CA GLY A 442 12.28 2.39 -34.64
C GLY A 442 12.99 2.11 -33.31
N ALA A 443 12.54 2.66 -32.18
CA ALA A 443 13.13 2.38 -30.87
C ALA A 443 12.82 0.95 -30.39
N GLY A 444 13.83 0.28 -29.83
CA GLY A 444 13.69 -1.03 -29.20
C GLY A 444 13.19 -0.95 -27.75
N PRO A 445 12.90 -2.12 -27.12
CA PRO A 445 12.53 -2.18 -25.70
C PRO A 445 13.58 -1.60 -24.76
N GLN A 446 13.13 -0.90 -23.71
CA GLN A 446 14.02 -0.39 -22.67
C GLN A 446 14.70 -1.51 -21.87
N SER A 447 15.89 -1.21 -21.34
CA SER A 447 16.61 -2.13 -20.46
C SER A 447 15.84 -2.33 -19.15
N ARG A 448 15.59 -3.59 -18.81
CA ARG A 448 14.94 -4.00 -17.54
C ARG A 448 15.92 -4.60 -16.54
N THR A 449 17.21 -4.60 -16.87
CA THR A 449 18.24 -5.40 -16.17
C THR A 449 18.37 -5.02 -14.70
N LEU A 450 18.50 -3.73 -14.38
CA LEU A 450 18.62 -3.28 -12.99
C LEU A 450 17.39 -3.69 -12.16
N GLY A 451 16.21 -3.37 -12.67
CA GLY A 451 14.94 -3.71 -12.04
C GLY A 451 14.77 -5.21 -11.79
N LEU A 452 15.12 -6.05 -12.76
CA LEU A 452 15.10 -7.51 -12.63
C LEU A 452 16.08 -8.02 -11.57
N TRP A 453 17.30 -7.47 -11.51
CA TRP A 453 18.27 -7.83 -10.46
C TRP A 453 17.77 -7.45 -9.06
N LEU A 454 17.16 -6.28 -8.91
CA LEU A 454 16.58 -5.84 -7.65
C LEU A 454 15.41 -6.74 -7.22
N LEU A 455 14.51 -7.08 -8.15
CA LEU A 455 13.41 -8.01 -7.90
C LEU A 455 13.92 -9.41 -7.53
N ALA A 456 14.92 -9.93 -8.25
CA ALA A 456 15.53 -11.22 -7.95
C ALA A 456 16.21 -11.23 -6.56
N GLY A 457 16.91 -10.16 -6.21
CA GLY A 457 17.50 -9.97 -4.88
C GLY A 457 16.43 -9.96 -3.78
N TRP A 458 15.32 -9.27 -4.01
CA TRP A 458 14.19 -9.26 -3.08
C TRP A 458 13.53 -10.64 -2.94
N LEU A 459 13.33 -11.37 -4.04
CA LEU A 459 12.80 -12.75 -4.04
C LEU A 459 13.73 -13.73 -3.30
N ALA A 460 15.04 -13.50 -3.31
CA ALA A 460 16.02 -14.33 -2.61
C ALA A 460 16.08 -14.07 -1.09
N MET A 461 15.47 -12.99 -0.58
CA MET A 461 15.56 -12.60 0.84
C MET A 461 15.15 -13.71 1.82
N PRO A 462 14.04 -14.46 1.63
CA PRO A 462 13.68 -15.56 2.54
C PRO A 462 14.76 -16.66 2.60
N LEU A 463 15.41 -16.97 1.47
CA LEU A 463 16.49 -17.96 1.44
C LEU A 463 17.73 -17.45 2.17
N ILE A 464 18.12 -16.19 1.93
CA ILE A 464 19.24 -15.53 2.61
C ILE A 464 19.01 -15.49 4.13
N ALA A 465 17.78 -15.18 4.56
CA ALA A 465 17.36 -15.24 5.96
C ALA A 465 17.59 -16.62 6.58
N THR A 466 17.19 -17.70 5.89
CA THR A 466 17.37 -19.06 6.41
C THR A 466 18.85 -19.44 6.52
N ALA A 467 19.68 -19.04 5.54
CA ALA A 467 21.12 -19.29 5.56
C ALA A 467 21.81 -18.54 6.72
N ALA A 468 21.53 -17.24 6.88
CA ALA A 468 22.10 -16.40 7.94
C ALA A 468 21.74 -16.89 9.36
N LEU A 469 20.54 -17.44 9.54
CA LEU A 469 20.13 -18.01 10.83
C LEU A 469 20.74 -19.38 11.10
N ARG A 470 21.10 -20.15 10.08
CA ARG A 470 21.83 -21.42 10.23
C ARG A 470 23.29 -21.21 10.61
N THR A 471 23.96 -20.23 9.98
CA THR A 471 25.35 -19.91 10.30
C THR A 471 25.49 -19.37 11.72
N ALA A 472 24.56 -18.52 12.18
CA ALA A 472 24.58 -17.99 13.55
C ALA A 472 24.20 -19.01 14.66
N ARG A 473 23.92 -20.26 14.31
CA ARG A 473 23.70 -21.38 15.25
C ARG A 473 24.90 -22.33 15.33
N ARG A 474 25.83 -22.23 14.37
CA ARG A 474 27.13 -22.89 14.41
C ARG A 474 28.12 -21.96 15.10
#